data_AF-A0A7L2IL67-F1
#
_entry.id   AF-A0A7L2IL67-F1
#
_cell.length_a   1.000
_cell.length_b   1.000
_cell.length_c   1.000
_cell.angle_alpha   90.00
_cell.angle_beta   90.00
_cell.angle_gamma   90.00
#
_symmetry.space_group_name_H-M   'P 1'
#
loop_
_entity.id
_entity.type
_entity.pdbx_description
1 polymer ?
#
loop_
_entity_poly.entity_id
_entity_poly.type
_entity_poly.pdbx_seq_one_letter_code
_entity_poly.pdbx_strand_id
1 'polypeptide(L)' 'GLLPRVQTSALTMRTIASSNSFSQNIPSCLWKLGRLNHVAIAVPDLEKAQSTYKDVLGAQVSEAVA' A
#
# COMPACT_ATOMS: atom_id res chain seq x y z
N GLY A 1 -28.84 -49.67 -29.29
CA GLY A 1 -27.71 -48.73 -29.40
C GLY A 1 -27.99 -47.55 -28.51
N LEU A 2 -27.08 -47.24 -27.58
CA LEU A 2 -27.15 -46.09 -26.68
C LEU A 2 -25.77 -45.43 -26.70
N LEU A 3 -25.72 -44.20 -27.21
CA LEU A 3 -24.47 -43.44 -27.43
C LEU A 3 -23.80 -43.09 -26.09
N PRO A 4 -22.46 -43.15 -25.98
CA PRO A 4 -21.79 -42.76 -24.76
C PRO A 4 -21.77 -41.24 -24.62
N ARG A 5 -22.15 -40.75 -23.44
CA ARG A 5 -22.18 -39.34 -23.06
C ARG A 5 -20.76 -38.77 -22.95
N VAL A 6 -20.32 -38.01 -23.96
CA VAL A 6 -19.07 -37.26 -23.92
C VAL A 6 -19.17 -36.16 -22.85
N GLN A 7 -18.44 -36.31 -21.75
CA GLN A 7 -18.31 -35.29 -20.72
C GLN A 7 -17.11 -34.39 -21.07
N THR A 8 -17.40 -33.29 -21.76
CA THR A 8 -16.38 -32.28 -22.07
C THR A 8 -15.92 -31.61 -20.78
N SER A 9 -14.69 -31.89 -20.36
CA SER A 9 -13.97 -31.09 -19.38
C SER A 9 -13.78 -29.69 -19.96
N ALA A 10 -14.63 -28.75 -19.55
CA ALA A 10 -14.45 -27.34 -19.90
C ALA A 10 -13.25 -26.82 -19.11
N LEU A 11 -12.09 -26.79 -19.76
CA LEU A 11 -10.88 -26.15 -19.23
C LEU A 11 -11.18 -24.66 -19.07
N THR A 12 -11.53 -24.23 -17.85
CA THR A 12 -11.73 -22.81 -17.54
C THR A 12 -10.36 -22.13 -17.49
N MET A 13 -9.93 -21.58 -18.62
CA MET A 13 -8.77 -20.70 -18.70
C MET A 13 -9.06 -19.46 -17.83
N ARG A 14 -8.38 -19.33 -16.70
CA ARG A 14 -8.40 -18.09 -15.91
C ARG A 14 -7.66 -17.03 -16.72
N THR A 15 -8.38 -16.04 -17.22
CA THR A 15 -7.80 -14.86 -17.85
C THR A 15 -6.95 -14.11 -16.82
N ILE A 16 -5.63 -14.23 -16.92
CA ILE A 16 -4.69 -13.39 -16.18
C ILE A 16 -4.76 -11.98 -16.78
N ALA A 17 -5.37 -11.06 -16.05
CA ALA A 17 -5.36 -9.65 -16.43
C ALA A 17 -3.92 -9.14 -16.36
N SER A 18 -3.35 -8.77 -17.50
CA SER A 18 -2.08 -8.07 -17.56
C SER A 18 -2.30 -6.68 -16.97
N SER A 19 -1.73 -6.41 -15.79
CA SER A 19 -1.67 -5.06 -15.25
C SER A 19 -0.75 -4.24 -16.15
N ASN A 20 -1.32 -3.35 -16.96
CA ASN A 20 -0.52 -2.32 -17.61
C ASN A 20 0.11 -1.49 -16.49
N SER A 21 1.43 -1.56 -16.37
CA SER A 21 2.19 -0.72 -15.45
C SER A 21 1.92 0.73 -15.87
N PHE A 22 1.12 1.42 -15.07
CA PHE A 22 0.81 2.82 -15.31
C PHE A 22 2.10 3.61 -15.07
N SER A 23 2.84 3.88 -16.14
CA SER A 23 3.94 4.83 -16.10
C SER A 23 3.34 6.23 -15.96
N GLN A 24 3.22 6.68 -14.71
CA GLN A 24 2.78 8.05 -14.43
C GLN A 24 3.83 8.99 -15.05
N ASN A 25 3.47 9.69 -16.13
CA ASN A 25 4.29 10.77 -16.70
C ASN A 25 4.22 11.98 -15.78
N ILE A 26 4.78 11.85 -14.57
CA ILE A 26 4.87 12.96 -13.62
C ILE A 26 5.93 13.91 -14.16
N PRO A 27 5.57 15.16 -14.54
CA PRO A 27 6.54 16.10 -15.07
C PRO A 27 7.68 16.31 -14.07
N SER A 28 8.92 16.29 -14.57
CA SER A 28 10.15 16.35 -13.77
C SER A 28 10.20 17.55 -12.81
N CYS A 29 9.51 18.64 -13.15
CA CYS A 29 9.41 19.84 -12.33
C CYS A 29 8.67 19.59 -11.00
N LEU A 30 7.70 18.67 -10.93
CA LEU A 30 6.99 18.36 -9.68
C LEU A 30 7.89 17.69 -8.64
N TRP A 31 8.93 16.96 -9.09
CA TRP A 31 9.94 16.39 -8.21
C TRP A 31 10.93 17.43 -7.66
N LYS A 32 10.84 18.71 -8.08
CA LYS A 32 11.60 19.81 -7.47
C LYS A 32 11.06 20.23 -6.09
N LEU A 33 9.98 19.64 -5.60
CA LEU A 33 9.33 20.00 -4.32
C LEU A 33 10.23 19.79 -3.07
N GLY A 34 11.45 19.28 -3.22
CA GLY A 34 12.36 19.10 -2.08
C GLY A 34 11.93 17.93 -1.19
N ARG A 35 12.45 17.88 0.04
CA ARG A 35 12.18 16.79 0.99
C ARG A 35 11.06 17.17 1.96
N LEU A 36 10.25 16.18 2.36
CA LEU A 36 9.30 16.33 3.44
C LEU A 36 10.08 16.53 4.76
N ASN A 37 9.80 17.64 5.44
CA ASN A 37 10.54 18.03 6.65
C ASN A 37 9.86 17.53 7.93
N HIS A 38 8.56 17.74 8.08
CA HIS A 38 7.78 17.23 9.21
C HIS A 38 6.29 17.11 8.84
N VAL A 39 5.56 16.32 9.62
CA VAL A 39 4.11 16.16 9.49
C VAL A 39 3.47 16.22 10.88
N ALA A 40 2.31 16.85 10.98
CA ALA A 40 1.49 16.83 12.20
C ALA A 40 0.42 15.75 12.04
N ILE A 41 0.32 14.85 13.02
CA ILE A 41 -0.65 13.75 13.03
C ILE A 41 -1.51 13.90 14.27
N ALA A 42 -2.83 14.05 14.08
CA ALA A 42 -3.76 14.04 15.20
C ALA A 42 -3.95 12.61 15.69
N VAL A 43 -3.72 12.39 16.99
CA VAL A 43 -3.85 11.08 17.64
C VAL A 43 -4.84 11.17 18.81
N PRO A 44 -5.58 10.09 19.09
CA PRO A 44 -6.52 10.07 20.22
C PRO A 44 -5.83 10.01 21.59
N ASP A 45 -4.60 9.51 21.64
CA ASP A 45 -3.82 9.31 22.87
C ASP A 45 -2.33 9.52 22.57
N LEU A 46 -1.73 10.53 23.20
CA LEU A 46 -0.33 10.90 22.95
C LEU A 46 0.65 9.88 23.54
N GLU A 47 0.37 9.29 24.70
CA GLU A 47 1.28 8.36 25.37
C GLU A 47 1.41 7.07 24.56
N LYS A 48 0.27 6.54 24.08
CA LYS A 48 0.27 5.36 23.21
C LYS A 48 0.97 5.63 21.87
N ALA A 49 0.76 6.81 21.29
CA ALA A 49 1.44 7.19 20.05
C ALA A 49 2.96 7.25 20.26
N GLN A 50 3.43 7.90 21.32
CA GLN A 50 4.85 8.00 21.65
C GLN A 50 5.50 6.61 21.81
N SER A 51 4.87 5.69 22.55
CA SER A 51 5.35 4.31 22.69
C SER A 51 5.41 3.58 21.35
N THR A 52 4.40 3.75 20.49
CA THR A 52 4.42 3.13 19.16
C THR A 52 5.59 3.63 18.33
N TYR A 53 5.82 4.94 18.27
CA TYR A 53 6.93 5.51 17.49
C TYR A 53 8.29 5.16 18.07
N LYS A 54 8.42 5.11 19.41
CA LYS A 54 9.69 4.79 20.07
C LYS A 54 9.99 3.29 20.07
N ASP A 55 9.05 2.47 20.51
CA ASP A 55 9.29 1.07 20.86
C ASP A 55 9.13 0.14 19.64
N VAL A 56 8.24 0.49 18.70
CA VAL A 56 8.04 -0.30 17.48
C VAL A 56 8.91 0.21 16.35
N LEU A 57 8.94 1.52 16.15
CA LEU A 57 9.65 2.14 15.02
C LEU A 57 11.06 2.63 15.36
N GLY A 58 11.46 2.59 16.64
CA GLY A 58 12.79 3.02 17.07
C GLY A 58 13.05 4.52 16.90
N ALA A 59 12.00 5.34 16.80
CA ALA A 59 12.13 6.77 16.57
C ALA A 59 12.63 7.50 17.83
N GLN A 60 13.42 8.55 17.64
CA GLN A 60 13.74 9.48 18.72
C GLN A 60 12.53 10.40 18.95
N VAL A 61 11.98 10.32 20.16
CA VAL A 61 10.82 11.10 20.59
C VAL A 61 11.29 12.12 21.63
N SER A 62 11.06 13.40 21.36
CA SER A 62 11.31 14.49 22.30
C SER A 62 10.17 14.64 23.30
N GLU A 63 10.45 15.29 24.43
CA GLU A 63 9.45 15.62 25.44
C GLU A 63 8.32 16.49 24.87
N ALA A 64 7.10 16.22 25.36
CA ALA A 64 5.91 16.91 24.88
C ALA A 64 5.94 18.39 25.29
N VAL A 65 5.70 19.28 24.35
CA VAL A 65 5.56 20.71 24.62
C VAL A 65 4.14 20.96 25.14
N ALA A 66 4.04 21.54 26.33
CA ALA A 66 2.78 21.90 26.99
C ALA A 66 2.26 23.27 26.53
#